data_AF-C6E8Y3-F1
#
_entry.id   AF-C6E8Y3-F1
#
_cell.length_a   1.000
_cell.length_b   1.000
_cell.length_c   1.000
_cell.angle_alpha   90.00
_cell.angle_beta   90.00
_cell.angle_gamma   90.00
#
_symmetry.space_group_name_H-M   'P 1'
#
loop_
_entity.id
_entity.type
_entity.pdbx_description
1 polymer ?
#
loop_
_entity_poly.entity_id
_entity_poly.type
_entity_poly.pdbx_seq_one_letter_code
_entity_poly.pdbx_strand_id
1 'polypeptide(L)'
;MHNSILLQAVLFLLLLTQVGCTQLLPRGKSITESPFQNYSDAKTAFDQIEIGKTTVEDLQKLGFDVTSAPNLKLLNYLDIAATIQAIPNKDLDPGLQACLKARADCRAYLFEPKRTYTKRVGNFWLDIFNFKRKSHETGWRFKALIVFVNHHVAYKLSSGEPKIDQVNDQVNPLGPFQAPADFVTRAL
;
A
#
# COMPACT_ATOMS: atom_id res chain seq x y z
N MET A 1 21.65 -61.15 1.54
CA MET A 1 20.55 -60.59 2.35
C MET A 1 20.86 -59.19 2.88
N HIS A 2 22.04 -58.92 3.45
CA HIS A 2 22.43 -57.57 3.94
C HIS A 2 22.38 -56.46 2.87
N ASN A 3 22.84 -56.75 1.64
CA ASN A 3 22.93 -55.76 0.57
C ASN A 3 21.55 -55.28 0.05
N SER A 4 20.53 -56.14 0.05
CA SER A 4 19.17 -55.74 -0.38
C SER A 4 18.46 -54.87 0.67
N ILE A 5 18.73 -55.09 1.96
CA ILE A 5 18.15 -54.30 3.05
C ILE A 5 18.75 -52.89 3.06
N LEU A 6 20.06 -52.78 2.81
CA LEU A 6 20.74 -51.50 2.65
C LEU A 6 20.22 -50.72 1.42
N LEU A 7 20.00 -51.40 0.30
CA LEU A 7 19.44 -50.78 -0.91
C LEU A 7 18.01 -50.28 -0.69
N GLN A 8 17.17 -51.05 0.01
CA GLN A 8 15.81 -50.66 0.36
C GLN A 8 15.77 -49.48 1.34
N ALA A 9 16.69 -49.44 2.32
CA ALA A 9 16.82 -48.32 3.26
C ALA A 9 17.24 -47.02 2.55
N VAL A 10 18.19 -47.10 1.59
CA VAL A 10 18.61 -45.95 0.79
C VAL A 10 17.47 -45.45 -0.10
N LEU A 11 16.70 -46.37 -0.72
CA LEU A 11 15.55 -45.99 -1.55
C LEU A 11 14.46 -45.31 -0.71
N PHE A 12 14.20 -45.81 0.50
CA PHE A 12 13.22 -45.22 1.42
C PHE A 12 13.65 -43.82 1.90
N LEU A 13 14.94 -43.63 2.18
CA LEU A 13 15.52 -42.33 2.52
C LEU A 13 15.44 -41.35 1.34
N LEU A 14 15.64 -41.82 0.10
CA LEU A 14 15.53 -41.00 -1.11
C LEU A 14 14.08 -40.52 -1.32
N LEU A 15 13.09 -41.39 -1.10
CA LEU A 15 11.66 -41.03 -1.19
C LEU A 15 11.23 -40.00 -0.13
N LEU A 16 11.80 -40.05 1.07
CA LEU A 16 11.48 -39.10 2.15
C LEU A 16 11.95 -37.66 1.84
N THR A 17 12.96 -37.48 0.99
CA THR A 17 13.47 -36.13 0.62
C THR A 17 12.61 -35.40 -0.41
N GLN A 18 11.66 -36.08 -1.07
CA GLN A 18 10.85 -35.50 -2.14
C GLN A 18 9.57 -34.78 -1.65
N VAL A 19 9.18 -34.93 -0.39
CA VAL A 19 7.83 -34.48 0.09
C VAL A 19 7.84 -33.05 0.67
N GLY A 20 8.98 -32.36 0.72
CA GLY A 20 9.13 -31.17 1.59
C GLY A 20 9.03 -29.76 0.98
N CYS A 21 9.03 -29.55 -0.34
CA CYS A 21 9.41 -28.22 -0.88
C CYS A 21 8.26 -27.25 -1.27
N THR A 22 6.99 -27.66 -1.29
CA THR A 22 5.92 -26.78 -1.81
C THR A 22 5.27 -25.88 -0.76
N GLN A 23 5.41 -26.20 0.53
CA GLN A 23 4.83 -25.38 1.62
C GLN A 23 5.77 -24.30 2.17
N LEU A 24 7.04 -24.25 1.75
CA LEU A 24 8.02 -23.31 2.31
C LEU A 24 8.00 -21.91 1.69
N LEU A 25 7.07 -21.63 0.78
CA LEU A 25 7.00 -20.31 0.12
C LEU A 25 6.50 -19.25 1.12
N PRO A 26 7.28 -18.17 1.35
CA PRO A 26 6.90 -17.14 2.30
C PRO A 26 5.67 -16.36 1.80
N ARG A 27 4.73 -16.12 2.70
CA ARG A 27 3.55 -15.28 2.45
C ARG A 27 3.77 -13.93 3.11
N GLY A 28 3.50 -12.85 2.38
CA GLY A 28 3.56 -11.49 2.91
C GLY A 28 2.15 -10.96 3.12
N LYS A 29 1.88 -10.42 4.30
CA LYS A 29 0.67 -9.62 4.54
C LYS A 29 1.13 -8.20 4.86
N SER A 30 0.73 -7.24 4.03
CA SER A 30 1.06 -5.83 4.24
C SER A 30 -0.23 -5.09 4.54
N ILE A 31 -0.56 -5.00 5.83
CA ILE A 31 -1.65 -4.14 6.29
C ILE A 31 -1.02 -2.80 6.65
N THR A 32 -1.39 -1.74 5.96
CA THR A 32 -1.27 -0.40 6.54
C THR A 32 -2.44 -0.26 7.50
N GLU A 33 -2.16 0.05 8.77
CA GLU A 33 -3.17 0.31 9.78
C GLU A 33 -4.25 1.24 9.20
N SER A 34 -5.45 0.69 9.03
CA SER A 34 -6.57 1.33 8.39
C SER A 34 -7.81 1.00 9.21
N PRO A 35 -8.58 2.02 9.66
CA PRO A 35 -9.80 1.81 10.43
C PRO A 35 -10.88 1.10 9.61
N PHE A 36 -10.79 1.20 8.28
CA PHE A 36 -11.73 0.57 7.35
C PHE A 36 -11.31 -0.86 6.99
N GLN A 37 -12.29 -1.75 6.86
CA GLN A 37 -12.07 -3.15 6.47
C GLN A 37 -12.04 -3.31 4.96
N ASN A 38 -12.91 -2.59 4.25
CA ASN A 38 -13.02 -2.61 2.80
C ASN A 38 -13.10 -1.19 2.20
N TYR A 39 -12.97 -1.10 0.87
CA TYR A 39 -13.03 0.17 0.14
C TYR A 39 -14.37 0.89 0.31
N SER A 40 -15.48 0.14 0.36
CA SER A 40 -16.82 0.72 0.47
C SER A 40 -17.00 1.42 1.81
N ASP A 41 -16.51 0.84 2.92
CA ASP A 41 -16.59 1.46 4.24
C ASP A 41 -15.91 2.84 4.24
N ALA A 42 -14.71 2.91 3.66
CA ALA A 42 -13.96 4.16 3.54
C ALA A 42 -14.69 5.18 2.66
N LYS A 43 -15.28 4.73 1.55
CA LYS A 43 -16.08 5.57 0.65
C LYS A 43 -17.33 6.11 1.35
N THR A 44 -18.07 5.26 2.07
CA THR A 44 -19.28 5.65 2.80
C THR A 44 -18.95 6.66 3.91
N ALA A 45 -17.89 6.45 4.67
CA ALA A 45 -17.44 7.41 5.68
C ALA A 45 -17.03 8.76 5.03
N PHE A 46 -16.33 8.72 3.90
CA PHE A 46 -15.95 9.92 3.16
C PHE A 46 -17.18 10.70 2.62
N ASP A 47 -18.21 9.98 2.20
CA ASP A 47 -19.42 10.58 1.64
C ASP A 47 -20.21 11.39 2.69
N GLN A 48 -20.07 11.04 3.98
CA GLN A 48 -20.68 11.77 5.10
C GLN A 48 -20.04 13.15 5.39
N ILE A 49 -18.88 13.46 4.79
CA ILE A 49 -18.20 14.75 4.97
C ILE A 49 -18.99 15.85 4.25
N GLU A 50 -19.44 16.88 4.98
CA GLU A 50 -20.16 18.04 4.44
C GLU A 50 -19.24 19.27 4.35
N ILE A 51 -19.16 19.84 3.14
CA ILE A 51 -18.39 21.07 2.88
C ILE A 51 -19.01 22.22 3.69
N GLY A 52 -18.15 23.02 4.33
CA GLY A 52 -18.51 24.18 5.14
C GLY A 52 -19.01 23.86 6.54
N LYS A 53 -19.21 22.58 6.89
CA LYS A 53 -19.71 22.16 8.21
C LYS A 53 -18.72 21.27 8.94
N THR A 54 -18.25 20.21 8.29
CA THR A 54 -17.38 19.21 8.91
C THR A 54 -16.07 19.83 9.39
N THR A 55 -15.72 19.57 10.64
CA THR A 55 -14.45 19.98 11.26
C THR A 55 -13.46 18.81 11.33
N VAL A 56 -12.26 19.07 11.85
CA VAL A 56 -11.24 18.03 12.04
C VAL A 56 -11.68 16.99 13.07
N GLU A 57 -12.42 17.40 14.10
CA GLU A 57 -12.95 16.51 15.13
C GLU A 57 -14.02 15.57 14.57
N ASP A 58 -14.82 16.05 13.63
CA ASP A 58 -15.81 15.22 12.95
C ASP A 58 -15.15 14.22 12.00
N LEU A 59 -14.05 14.59 11.32
CA LEU A 59 -13.27 13.64 10.55
C LEU A 59 -12.74 12.48 11.40
N GLN A 60 -12.28 12.77 12.63
CA GLN A 60 -11.82 11.73 13.54
C GLN A 60 -12.93 10.72 13.85
N LYS A 61 -14.16 11.18 14.10
CA LYS A 61 -15.33 10.30 14.33
C LYS A 61 -15.66 9.43 13.11
N LEU A 62 -15.39 9.93 11.91
CA LEU A 62 -15.58 9.20 10.65
C LEU A 62 -14.45 8.20 10.33
N GLY A 63 -13.40 8.15 11.16
CA GLY A 63 -12.24 7.29 10.94
C GLY A 63 -11.10 7.94 10.14
N PHE A 64 -11.18 9.25 9.87
CA PHE A 64 -10.12 10.04 9.26
C PHE A 64 -9.41 10.87 10.33
N ASP A 65 -8.67 10.20 11.22
CA ASP A 65 -7.97 10.86 12.32
C ASP A 65 -6.68 11.54 11.85
N VAL A 66 -6.58 12.86 12.00
CA VAL A 66 -5.38 13.62 11.63
C VAL A 66 -4.20 13.40 12.59
N THR A 67 -4.48 13.04 13.85
CA THR A 67 -3.48 12.97 14.92
C THR A 67 -2.85 11.59 15.05
N SER A 68 -3.65 10.54 14.90
CA SER A 68 -3.22 9.15 15.13
C SER A 68 -3.02 8.35 13.85
N ALA A 69 -3.50 8.83 12.69
CA ALA A 69 -3.40 8.06 11.46
C ALA A 69 -1.94 7.88 11.02
N PRO A 70 -1.49 6.62 10.85
CA PRO A 70 -0.16 6.36 10.34
C PRO A 70 -0.12 6.67 8.84
N ASN A 71 1.02 7.21 8.37
CA ASN A 71 1.26 7.56 6.97
C ASN A 71 0.31 8.65 6.39
N LEU A 72 -0.27 9.50 7.25
CA LEU A 72 -0.99 10.69 6.81
C LEU A 72 -0.04 11.68 6.14
N LYS A 73 -0.44 12.23 5.00
CA LYS A 73 0.27 13.33 4.34
C LYS A 73 -0.43 14.65 4.63
N LEU A 74 0.27 15.54 5.32
CA LEU A 74 -0.13 16.93 5.48
C LEU A 74 0.37 17.74 4.29
N LEU A 75 -0.55 18.39 3.58
CA LEU A 75 -0.27 19.22 2.43
C LEU A 75 -0.57 20.68 2.78
N ASN A 76 0.37 21.57 2.45
CA ASN A 76 0.19 23.00 2.56
C ASN A 76 -0.33 23.60 1.23
N TYR A 77 -0.56 24.92 1.22
CA TYR A 77 -1.07 25.60 0.02
C TYR A 77 -0.13 25.50 -1.20
N LEU A 78 1.19 25.39 -1.02
CA LEU A 78 2.16 25.23 -2.12
C LEU A 78 2.07 23.83 -2.73
N ASP A 79 1.92 22.79 -1.91
CA ASP A 79 1.75 21.42 -2.39
C ASP A 79 0.46 21.29 -3.23
N ILE A 80 -0.62 21.93 -2.75
CA ILE A 80 -1.89 22.01 -3.47
C ILE A 80 -1.70 22.78 -4.78
N ALA A 81 -1.07 23.96 -4.74
CA ALA A 81 -0.81 24.80 -5.91
C ALA A 81 0.00 24.05 -6.99
N ALA A 82 1.03 23.31 -6.59
CA ALA A 82 1.85 22.51 -7.51
C ALA A 82 1.03 21.41 -8.21
N THR A 83 0.05 20.82 -7.50
CA THR A 83 -0.80 19.76 -8.05
C THR A 83 -1.78 20.28 -9.11
N ILE A 84 -2.26 21.51 -8.95
CA ILE A 84 -3.31 22.12 -9.78
C ILE A 84 -2.77 23.16 -10.78
N GLN A 85 -1.45 23.33 -10.87
CA GLN A 85 -0.80 24.38 -11.68
C GLN A 85 -1.20 24.36 -13.17
N ALA A 86 -1.63 23.22 -13.70
CA ALA A 86 -2.05 23.06 -15.09
C ALA A 86 -3.49 23.54 -15.35
N ILE A 87 -4.28 23.80 -14.31
CA ILE A 87 -5.68 24.20 -14.40
C ILE A 87 -5.78 25.72 -14.17
N PRO A 88 -6.40 26.48 -15.09
CA PRO A 88 -6.63 27.90 -14.89
C PRO A 88 -7.46 28.18 -13.63
N ASN A 89 -7.13 29.22 -12.87
CA ASN A 89 -7.81 29.55 -11.61
C ASN A 89 -9.33 29.76 -11.75
N LYS A 90 -9.81 30.16 -12.93
CA LYS A 90 -11.25 30.32 -13.23
C LYS A 90 -12.01 28.99 -13.32
N ASP A 91 -11.32 27.91 -13.67
CA ASP A 91 -11.89 26.58 -13.87
C ASP A 91 -11.71 25.70 -12.61
N LEU A 92 -11.09 26.26 -11.57
CA LEU A 92 -10.92 25.61 -10.28
C LEU A 92 -12.21 25.63 -9.44
N ASP A 93 -12.38 24.59 -8.63
CA ASP A 93 -13.43 24.56 -7.61
C ASP A 93 -13.30 25.76 -6.64
N PRO A 94 -14.41 26.43 -6.26
CA PRO A 94 -14.37 27.57 -5.34
C PRO A 94 -13.65 27.29 -4.02
N GLY A 95 -13.73 26.08 -3.48
CA GLY A 95 -13.04 25.69 -2.25
C GLY A 95 -11.52 25.67 -2.39
N LEU A 96 -11.02 25.21 -3.55
CA LEU A 96 -9.59 25.27 -3.87
C LEU A 96 -9.12 26.70 -4.11
N GLN A 97 -9.92 27.52 -4.79
CA GLN A 97 -9.60 28.94 -4.96
C GLN A 97 -9.51 29.66 -3.61
N ALA A 98 -10.45 29.39 -2.69
CA ALA A 98 -10.46 29.93 -1.34
C ALA A 98 -9.22 29.50 -0.55
N CYS A 99 -8.83 28.23 -0.65
CA CYS A 99 -7.60 27.72 -0.05
C CYS A 99 -6.35 28.47 -0.55
N LEU A 100 -6.18 28.63 -1.87
CA LEU A 100 -5.01 29.33 -2.41
C LEU A 100 -4.96 30.80 -1.97
N LYS A 101 -6.12 31.46 -1.83
CA LYS A 101 -6.22 32.83 -1.33
C LYS A 101 -5.88 32.92 0.17
N ALA A 102 -6.27 31.91 0.96
CA ALA A 102 -6.06 31.87 2.42
C ALA A 102 -4.61 31.57 2.85
N ARG A 103 -3.77 31.04 1.94
CA ARG A 103 -2.34 30.77 2.17
C ARG A 103 -2.08 29.93 3.43
N ALA A 104 -1.62 30.55 4.52
CA ALA A 104 -1.25 29.88 5.76
C ALA A 104 -2.44 29.19 6.46
N ASP A 105 -3.65 29.70 6.22
CA ASP A 105 -4.89 29.13 6.78
C ASP A 105 -5.45 27.99 5.93
N CYS A 106 -4.84 27.69 4.78
CA CYS A 106 -5.17 26.49 4.02
C CYS A 106 -4.31 25.30 4.43
N ARG A 107 -4.99 24.20 4.78
CA ARG A 107 -4.37 22.91 5.07
C ARG A 107 -5.13 21.82 4.35
N ALA A 108 -4.44 20.82 3.83
CA ALA A 108 -5.08 19.64 3.30
C ALA A 108 -4.50 18.37 3.90
N TYR A 109 -5.36 17.39 4.08
CA TYR A 109 -5.02 16.08 4.60
C TYR A 109 -5.28 15.05 3.52
N LEU A 110 -4.23 14.30 3.17
CA LEU A 110 -4.32 13.19 2.22
C LEU A 110 -4.23 11.87 2.99
N PHE A 111 -5.39 11.22 3.12
CA PHE A 111 -5.54 9.90 3.71
C PHE A 111 -5.41 8.83 2.63
N GLU A 112 -4.54 7.85 2.84
CA GLU A 112 -4.36 6.72 1.91
C GLU A 112 -4.55 5.35 2.60
N PRO A 113 -5.71 5.06 3.22
CA PRO A 113 -5.95 3.76 3.83
C PRO A 113 -5.91 2.66 2.77
N LYS A 114 -5.20 1.57 3.07
CA LYS A 114 -5.05 0.43 2.17
C LYS A 114 -4.88 -0.85 2.95
N ARG A 115 -5.39 -1.94 2.37
CA ARG A 115 -5.13 -3.29 2.87
C ARG A 115 -4.79 -4.17 1.68
N THR A 116 -3.55 -4.65 1.66
CA THR A 116 -3.08 -5.55 0.60
C THR A 116 -2.51 -6.84 1.16
N TYR A 117 -2.67 -7.90 0.39
CA TYR A 117 -2.21 -9.23 0.69
C TYR A 117 -1.35 -9.70 -0.48
N THR A 118 -0.13 -10.12 -0.18
CA THR A 118 0.85 -10.51 -1.21
C THR A 118 1.23 -11.97 -1.00
N LYS A 119 0.73 -12.84 -1.87
CA LYS A 119 1.09 -14.26 -1.87
C LYS A 119 2.23 -14.48 -2.86
N ARG A 120 3.36 -15.02 -2.39
CA ARG A 120 4.41 -15.50 -3.33
C ARG A 120 3.97 -16.82 -3.95
N VAL A 121 4.17 -16.93 -5.26
CA VAL A 121 3.77 -18.09 -6.06
C VAL A 121 4.92 -18.42 -7.00
N GLY A 122 5.46 -19.64 -6.98
CA GLY A 122 6.59 -19.99 -7.84
C GLY A 122 7.41 -21.19 -7.36
N ASN A 123 8.56 -21.40 -8.01
CA ASN A 123 9.51 -22.45 -7.65
C ASN A 123 10.45 -21.97 -6.54
N PHE A 124 10.46 -22.65 -5.40
CA PHE A 124 11.29 -22.36 -4.24
C PHE A 124 12.78 -22.22 -4.57
N TRP A 125 13.34 -23.09 -5.42
CA TRP A 125 14.77 -23.07 -5.75
C TRP A 125 15.18 -21.83 -6.55
N LEU A 126 14.33 -21.36 -7.46
CA LEU A 126 14.59 -20.13 -8.22
C LEU A 126 14.43 -18.87 -7.36
N ASP A 127 13.64 -18.93 -6.28
CA ASP A 127 13.47 -17.82 -5.31
C ASP A 127 14.66 -17.76 -4.31
N ILE A 128 15.22 -18.91 -3.87
CA ILE A 128 16.43 -18.92 -3.00
C ILE A 128 17.61 -18.24 -3.68
N PHE A 129 17.89 -18.61 -4.92
CA PHE A 129 18.97 -18.00 -5.69
C PHE A 129 18.55 -16.66 -6.32
N ASN A 130 17.38 -16.13 -5.94
CA ASN A 130 16.82 -14.86 -6.39
C ASN A 130 16.69 -14.74 -7.93
N PHE A 131 16.73 -15.82 -8.70
CA PHE A 131 16.67 -15.78 -10.17
C PHE A 131 15.31 -15.36 -10.70
N LYS A 132 14.24 -15.76 -10.01
CA LYS A 132 12.88 -15.44 -10.42
C LYS A 132 11.97 -15.32 -9.21
N ARG A 133 11.26 -14.20 -9.12
CA ARG A 133 10.32 -13.90 -8.05
C ARG A 133 8.97 -13.54 -8.62
N LYS A 134 7.96 -14.35 -8.33
CA LYS A 134 6.57 -14.08 -8.74
C LYS A 134 5.68 -13.93 -7.52
N SER A 135 4.92 -12.84 -7.48
CA SER A 135 4.01 -12.51 -6.39
C SER A 135 2.65 -12.10 -6.93
N HIS A 136 1.62 -12.57 -6.26
CA HIS A 136 0.23 -12.19 -6.52
C HIS A 136 -0.22 -11.26 -5.38
N GLU A 137 -0.56 -10.02 -5.73
CA GLU A 137 -1.06 -9.01 -4.81
C GLU A 137 -2.55 -8.82 -5.00
N THR A 138 -3.30 -8.91 -3.91
CA THR A 138 -4.73 -8.60 -3.87
C THR A 138 -5.04 -7.59 -2.78
N GLY A 139 -6.13 -6.85 -2.90
CA GLY A 139 -6.53 -5.91 -1.84
C GLY A 139 -7.33 -4.73 -2.34
N TRP A 140 -7.24 -3.63 -1.63
CA TRP A 140 -7.87 -2.36 -1.99
C TRP A 140 -7.05 -1.19 -1.45
N ARG A 141 -7.28 -0.02 -2.05
CA ARG A 141 -6.65 1.24 -1.68
C ARG A 141 -7.62 2.37 -1.87
N PHE A 142 -7.79 3.21 -0.87
CA PHE A 142 -8.63 4.40 -0.95
C PHE A 142 -7.76 5.63 -0.75
N LYS A 143 -8.05 6.71 -1.47
CA LYS A 143 -7.36 8.00 -1.37
C LYS A 143 -8.39 9.08 -1.13
N ALA A 144 -8.28 9.79 -0.01
CA ALA A 144 -9.14 10.92 0.31
C ALA A 144 -8.29 12.16 0.52
N LEU A 145 -8.50 13.16 -0.34
CA LEU A 145 -7.98 14.50 -0.19
C LEU A 145 -9.08 15.36 0.43
N ILE A 146 -8.80 15.94 1.60
CA ILE A 146 -9.73 16.83 2.28
C ILE A 146 -9.00 18.14 2.55
N VAL A 147 -9.52 19.23 1.98
CA VAL A 147 -8.94 20.57 2.06
C VAL A 147 -9.76 21.39 3.05
N PHE A 148 -9.07 22.06 3.95
CA PHE A 148 -9.61 22.91 4.98
C PHE A 148 -9.26 24.37 4.74
N VAL A 149 -10.24 25.23 5.02
CA VAL A 149 -10.06 26.69 5.11
C VAL A 149 -10.78 27.13 6.37
N ASN A 150 -10.11 27.91 7.24
CA ASN A 150 -10.69 28.42 8.48
C ASN A 150 -11.35 27.32 9.35
N HIS A 151 -10.69 26.16 9.50
CA HIS A 151 -11.14 25.02 10.31
C HIS A 151 -12.32 24.20 9.77
N HIS A 152 -12.89 24.56 8.62
CA HIS A 152 -13.94 23.79 7.96
C HIS A 152 -13.47 23.19 6.63
N VAL A 153 -14.05 22.06 6.26
CA VAL A 153 -13.80 21.45 4.94
C VAL A 153 -14.28 22.40 3.85
N ALA A 154 -13.36 22.88 3.01
CA ALA A 154 -13.67 23.73 1.86
C ALA A 154 -13.80 22.92 0.56
N TYR A 155 -13.07 21.82 0.46
CA TYR A 155 -13.09 20.94 -0.70
C TYR A 155 -12.77 19.51 -0.30
N LYS A 156 -13.36 18.53 -1.00
CA LYS A 156 -13.07 17.10 -0.79
C LYS A 156 -13.01 16.38 -2.13
N LEU A 157 -12.07 15.44 -2.25
CA LEU A 157 -11.93 14.57 -3.42
C LEU A 157 -11.54 13.16 -2.98
N SER A 158 -12.27 12.16 -3.46
CA SER A 158 -11.93 10.74 -3.26
C SER A 158 -11.48 10.08 -4.55
N SER A 159 -10.52 9.17 -4.45
CA SER A 159 -10.04 8.29 -5.52
C SER A 159 -9.56 6.96 -4.93
N GLY A 160 -9.01 6.08 -5.76
CA GLY A 160 -8.40 4.83 -5.31
C GLY A 160 -8.67 3.65 -6.22
N GLU A 161 -8.40 2.47 -5.69
CA GLU A 161 -8.51 1.17 -6.35
C GLU A 161 -9.40 0.26 -5.48
N PRO A 162 -10.68 0.08 -5.85
CA PRO A 162 -11.62 -0.72 -5.05
C PRO A 162 -11.25 -2.21 -5.02
N LYS A 163 -10.56 -2.69 -6.06
CA LYS A 163 -10.03 -4.04 -6.15
C LYS A 163 -8.66 -4.00 -6.82
N ILE A 164 -7.66 -4.46 -6.08
CA ILE A 164 -6.31 -4.74 -6.57
C ILE A 164 -6.24 -6.24 -6.80
N ASP A 165 -5.79 -6.63 -7.99
CA ASP A 165 -5.50 -8.00 -8.38
C ASP A 165 -4.37 -7.95 -9.41
N GLN A 166 -3.13 -8.11 -8.94
CA GLN A 166 -1.93 -7.90 -9.75
C GLN A 166 -0.97 -9.07 -9.59
N VAL A 167 -0.41 -9.51 -10.72
CA VAL A 167 0.67 -10.49 -10.75
C VAL A 167 1.95 -9.77 -11.12
N ASN A 168 2.90 -9.73 -10.20
CA ASN A 168 4.23 -9.21 -10.46
C ASN A 168 5.18 -10.40 -10.72
N ASP A 169 5.86 -10.40 -11.86
CA ASP A 169 6.86 -11.40 -12.24
C ASP A 169 8.20 -10.70 -12.48
N GLN A 170 9.11 -10.85 -11.53
CA GLN A 170 10.45 -10.26 -11.55
C GLN A 170 11.47 -11.34 -11.91
N VAL A 171 12.27 -11.08 -12.95
CA VAL A 171 13.35 -11.98 -13.38
C VAL A 171 14.67 -11.28 -13.12
N ASN A 172 15.54 -11.92 -12.36
CA ASN A 172 16.89 -11.43 -12.05
C ASN A 172 17.89 -12.43 -12.64
N PRO A 173 18.32 -12.26 -13.91
CA PRO A 173 19.15 -13.25 -14.59
C PRO A 173 20.53 -13.50 -13.95
N LEU A 174 21.06 -12.56 -13.14
CA LEU A 174 22.32 -12.72 -12.41
C LEU A 174 22.11 -13.16 -10.94
N GLY A 175 20.86 -13.41 -10.53
CA GLY A 175 20.51 -13.97 -9.23
C GLY A 175 21.07 -13.17 -8.04
N PRO A 176 21.88 -13.76 -7.15
CA PRO A 176 22.39 -13.09 -5.95
C PRO A 176 23.41 -11.98 -6.26
N PHE A 177 24.01 -11.97 -7.46
CA PHE A 177 24.99 -10.94 -7.86
C PHE A 177 24.35 -9.67 -8.43
N GLN A 178 23.01 -9.63 -8.51
CA GLN A 178 22.25 -8.56 -9.17
C GLN A 178 21.65 -7.53 -8.21
N ALA A 179 21.91 -7.64 -6.91
CA ALA A 179 21.45 -6.66 -5.95
C ALA A 179 22.13 -5.29 -6.19
N PRO A 180 21.42 -4.15 -6.04
CA PRO A 180 22.12 -2.89 -5.77
C PRO A 180 22.96 -3.10 -4.50
N ALA A 181 24.10 -2.41 -4.39
CA ALA A 181 25.15 -2.63 -3.40
C ALA A 181 24.78 -2.38 -1.92
N ASP A 182 23.55 -2.70 -1.48
CA ASP A 182 23.07 -2.62 -0.09
C ASP A 182 23.64 -3.72 0.82
N PHE A 183 24.45 -4.66 0.30
CA PHE A 183 25.13 -5.65 1.13
C PHE A 183 26.28 -5.03 1.95
N VAL A 184 26.86 -3.91 1.50
CA VAL A 184 27.96 -3.24 2.22
C VAL A 184 27.45 -2.42 3.41
N THR A 185 26.23 -1.90 3.36
CA THR A 185 25.70 -0.97 4.38
C THR A 185 25.11 -1.66 5.62
N ARG A 186 24.95 -3.00 5.62
CA ARG A 186 24.44 -3.76 6.79
C ARG A 186 25.52 -4.46 7.62
N ALA A 187 26.78 -4.38 7.19
CA ALA A 187 27.93 -4.97 7.87
C ALA A 187 28.87 -3.94 8.50
N LEU A 188 28.49 -2.66 8.51
CA LEU A 188 29.10 -1.56 9.26
C LEU A 188 28.06 -1.01 10.24
#